data_AF-X1PR66-F1
#
_entry.id   AF-X1PR66-F1
#
_cell.length_a   1.000
_cell.length_b   1.000
_cell.length_c   1.000
_cell.angle_alpha   90.00
_cell.angle_beta   90.00
_cell.angle_gamma   90.00
#
_symmetry.space_group_name_H-M   'P 1'
#
loop_
_entity.id
_entity.type
_entity.pdbx_description
1 polymer ?
#
loop_
_entity_poly.entity_id
_entity_poly.type
_entity_poly.pdbx_seq_one_letter_code
_entity_poly.pdbx_strand_id
1 'polypeptide(L)' 'GLKDKGINHSWSKISTIMQSQQCATVSIKAKGSKKAYARVCSRPNSEATQIYDALGWKHRPYTRKLNVVTQL' A
#
# COMPACT_ATOMS: atom_id res chain seq x y z
N GLY A 1 -19.65 -7.65 7.66
CA GLY A 1 -18.82 -8.30 6.62
C GLY A 1 -18.83 -7.48 5.33
N LEU A 2 -17.94 -7.75 4.37
CA LEU A 2 -17.87 -7.01 3.08
C LEU A 2 -19.22 -6.99 2.31
N LYS A 3 -19.99 -8.08 2.41
CA LYS A 3 -21.34 -8.20 1.82
C LYS A 3 -22.34 -7.19 2.39
N ASP A 4 -22.28 -6.92 3.69
CA ASP A 4 -23.17 -5.96 4.37
C ASP A 4 -22.91 -4.51 3.92
N LYS A 5 -21.74 -4.26 3.32
CA LYS A 5 -21.35 -2.97 2.75
C LYS A 5 -21.53 -2.92 1.23
N GLY A 6 -22.30 -3.84 0.65
CA GLY A 6 -22.63 -3.87 -0.78
C GLY A 6 -21.57 -4.50 -1.68
N ILE A 7 -20.47 -5.02 -1.12
CA ILE A 7 -19.42 -5.68 -1.90
C ILE A 7 -19.77 -7.16 -2.02
N ASN A 8 -20.51 -7.50 -3.08
CA ASN A 8 -20.96 -8.87 -3.41
C ASN A 8 -19.98 -9.62 -4.32
N HIS A 9 -18.69 -9.29 -4.30
CA HIS A 9 -17.68 -9.98 -5.08
C HIS A 9 -17.33 -11.36 -4.49
N SER A 10 -16.97 -12.30 -5.36
CA SER A 10 -16.35 -13.55 -4.94
C SER A 10 -14.98 -13.29 -4.32
N TRP A 11 -14.53 -14.19 -3.44
CA TRP A 11 -13.21 -14.07 -2.80
C TRP A 11 -12.07 -13.94 -3.82
N SER A 12 -12.12 -14.70 -4.92
CA SER A 12 -11.14 -14.61 -5.99
C SER A 12 -11.07 -13.22 -6.61
N LYS A 13 -12.23 -12.59 -6.85
CA LYS A 13 -12.29 -11.24 -7.41
C LYS A 13 -11.76 -10.20 -6.43
N ILE A 14 -12.08 -10.31 -5.14
CA ILE A 14 -11.51 -9.45 -4.09
C ILE A 14 -9.99 -9.58 -4.07
N SER A 15 -9.44 -10.80 -4.14
CA SER A 15 -8.01 -11.03 -4.20
C SER A 15 -7.36 -10.39 -5.43
N THR A 16 -7.99 -10.49 -6.61
CA THR A 16 -7.49 -9.86 -7.84
C THR A 16 -7.50 -8.33 -7.73
N ILE A 17 -8.57 -7.74 -7.18
CA ILE A 17 -8.66 -6.29 -6.95
C ILE A 17 -7.56 -5.83 -6.00
N MET A 18 -7.34 -6.56 -4.91
CA MET A 18 -6.30 -6.22 -3.94
C MET A 18 -4.88 -6.40 -4.50
N GLN A 19 -4.65 -7.39 -5.37
CA GLN A 19 -3.38 -7.58 -6.08
C GLN A 19 -3.05 -6.44 -7.06
N SER A 20 -4.04 -5.65 -7.51
CA SER A 20 -3.77 -4.47 -8.33
C SER A 20 -2.91 -3.43 -7.59
N GLN A 21 -2.92 -3.45 -6.26
CA GLN A 21 -2.02 -2.65 -5.45
C GLN A 21 -0.70 -3.41 -5.23
N GLN A 22 0.38 -2.88 -5.79
CA GLN A 22 1.72 -3.42 -5.64
C GLN A 22 2.49 -2.63 -4.59
N CYS A 23 3.15 -3.34 -3.68
CA CYS A 23 4.16 -2.76 -2.81
C CYS A 23 5.53 -3.38 -3.12
N ALA A 24 6.56 -2.54 -3.20
CA ALA A 24 7.93 -2.95 -3.49
C ALA A 24 8.90 -2.38 -2.45
N THR A 25 9.97 -3.11 -2.18
CA THR A 25 11.09 -2.63 -1.37
C THR A 25 12.25 -2.28 -2.29
N VAL A 26 12.58 -1.00 -2.37
CA VAL A 26 13.68 -0.47 -3.17
C VAL A 26 14.90 -0.31 -2.26
N SER A 27 16.02 -0.94 -2.63
CA SER A 27 17.29 -0.75 -1.94
C SER A 27 18.18 0.24 -2.70
N ILE A 28 18.67 1.26 -2.02
CA ILE A 28 19.53 2.30 -2.58
C ILE A 28 20.90 2.16 -1.93
N LYS A 29 21.96 2.05 -2.75
CA LYS A 29 23.33 2.08 -2.25
C LYS A 29 23.70 3.54 -1.94
N ALA A 30 23.98 3.85 -0.67
CA ALA A 30 24.45 5.15 -0.25
C ALA A 30 25.99 5.20 -0.24
N LYS A 31 26.55 6.41 -0.13
CA LYS A 31 28.01 6.63 -0.12
C LYS A 31 28.63 5.90 1.08
N GLY A 32 29.61 5.03 0.80
CA GLY A 32 30.32 4.19 1.78
C GLY A 32 29.44 3.09 2.38
N SER A 33 29.45 1.88 1.78
CA SER A 33 28.88 0.58 2.23
C SER A 33 27.47 0.54 2.87
N LYS A 34 26.78 1.67 3.02
CA LYS A 34 25.45 1.81 3.62
C LYS A 34 24.38 1.52 2.58
N LYS A 35 23.39 0.72 2.95
CA LYS A 35 22.20 0.43 2.13
C LYS A 35 21.00 1.11 2.78
N ALA A 36 20.32 1.97 2.04
CA ALA A 36 19.02 2.50 2.44
C ALA A 36 17.92 1.64 1.83
N TYR A 37 16.84 1.40 2.58
CA TYR A 37 15.69 0.63 2.12
C TYR A 37 14.45 1.51 2.17
N ALA A 38 13.79 1.68 1.02
CA ALA A 38 12.53 2.41 0.90
C ALA A 38 11.43 1.43 0.50
N ARG A 39 10.36 1.34 1.31
CA ARG A 39 9.14 0.63 0.90
C ARG A 39 8.23 1.62 0.19
N VAL A 40 7.89 1.32 -1.05
CA VAL A 40 6.94 2.09 -1.85
C VAL A 40 5.70 1.23 -2.07
N CYS A 41 4.53 1.87 -2.07
CA CYS A 41 3.30 1.18 -2.42
C CYS A 41 2.46 2.03 -3.39
N SER A 42 1.88 1.37 -4.39
CA SER A 42 1.08 2.03 -5.43
C SER A 42 -0.22 2.60 -4.86
N ARG A 43 -0.87 3.47 -5.66
CA ARG A 43 -2.20 4.00 -5.31
C ARG A 43 -3.22 2.87 -5.50
N PRO A 44 -4.07 2.55 -4.50
CA PRO A 44 -5.18 1.64 -4.74
C PRO A 44 -6.15 2.27 -5.75
N ASN A 45 -6.77 1.43 -6.57
CA ASN A 45 -7.86 1.84 -7.45
C ASN A 45 -9.16 2.06 -6.63
N SER A 46 -10.22 2.54 -7.28
CA SER A 46 -11.50 2.82 -6.61
C SER A 46 -12.08 1.59 -5.90
N GLU A 47 -12.03 0.41 -6.53
CA GLU A 47 -12.56 -0.84 -5.98
C GLU A 47 -11.77 -1.29 -4.74
N ALA A 48 -10.43 -1.27 -4.78
CA ALA A 48 -9.59 -1.59 -3.64
C ALA A 48 -9.80 -0.59 -2.50
N THR A 49 -10.01 0.70 -2.83
CA THR A 49 -10.32 1.75 -1.84
C THR A 49 -11.62 1.44 -1.11
N GLN A 50 -12.67 1.06 -1.83
CA GLN A 50 -13.94 0.65 -1.24
C GLN A 50 -13.79 -0.59 -0.34
N ILE A 51 -12.94 -1.55 -0.72
CA ILE A 51 -12.63 -2.72 0.11
C ILE A 51 -11.91 -2.29 1.41
N TYR A 52 -10.92 -1.41 1.32
CA TYR A 52 -10.24 -0.89 2.51
C TYR A 52 -11.19 -0.11 3.43
N ASP A 53 -12.03 0.78 2.89
CA ASP A 53 -13.05 1.51 3.65
C ASP A 53 -14.08 0.58 4.28
N ALA A 54 -14.45 -0.47 3.56
CA ALA A 54 -15.35 -1.49 4.06
C ALA A 54 -14.74 -2.26 5.25
N LEU A 55 -13.44 -2.49 5.23
CA LEU A 55 -12.69 -3.14 6.31
C LEU A 55 -12.22 -2.17 7.41
N GLY A 56 -12.37 -0.85 7.22
CA GLY A 56 -11.86 0.17 8.16
C GLY A 56 -10.33 0.26 8.17
N TRP A 57 -9.68 -0.13 7.09
CA TRP A 57 -8.22 -0.16 6.97
C TRP A 57 -7.68 1.08 6.27
N LYS A 58 -6.43 1.45 6.56
CA LYS A 58 -5.73 2.50 5.82
C LYS A 58 -5.49 2.00 4.39
N HIS A 59 -5.85 2.82 3.41
CA HIS A 59 -5.67 2.54 1.98
C HIS A 59 -4.22 2.26 1.59
N ARG A 60 -3.26 2.80 2.35
CA ARG A 60 -1.83 2.59 2.14
C ARG A 60 -1.09 2.40 3.44
N PRO A 61 -0.43 1.24 3.61
CA PRO A 61 0.45 1.02 4.76
C PRO A 61 1.75 1.81 4.66
N TYR A 62 2.26 2.04 3.43
CA TYR A 62 3.49 2.80 3.19
C TYR A 62 3.18 4.06 2.40
N THR A 63 3.32 5.21 3.06
CA THR A 63 3.29 6.52 2.43
C THR A 63 4.70 7.10 2.42
N ARG A 64 5.07 7.80 1.35
CA ARG A 64 6.36 8.49 1.27
C ARG A 64 6.38 9.59 2.33
N LYS A 65 7.12 9.38 3.41
CA LYS A 65 7.41 10.43 4.38
C LYS A 65 8.50 11.32 3.77
N LEU A 66 8.17 12.60 3.53
CA LEU A 66 9.11 13.61 3.03
C LEU A 66 10.06 14.15 4.10
N ASN A 67 9.88 13.74 5.36
CA ASN A 67 10.69 14.22 6.47
C ASN A 67 12.08 13.56 6.45
N VAL A 68 12.98 14.12 5.64
CA VAL A 68 14.41 14.05 5.90
C VAL A 68 14.67 15.04 7.04
N VAL A 69 14.69 14.55 8.27
CA VAL A 69 15.29 15.32 9.36
C VAL A 69 16.79 15.21 9.15
N THR A 70 17.36 16.17 8.43
CA THR A 70 18.79 16.44 8.51
C THR A 70 19.08 16.85 9.94
N GLN A 71 19.74 15.99 10.70
CA GLN A 71 20.42 16.40 11.92
C GLN A 71 21.53 17.35 11.48
N LEU A 72 21.30 18.66 11.66
CA LEU A 72 22.32 19.70 11.61
C LEU A 72 23.28 19.52 12.79
#